data_AF-A0A532ET24-F1
#
_entry.id   AF-A0A532ET24-F1
#
_cell.length_a   1.000
_cell.length_b   1.000
_cell.length_c   1.000
_cell.angle_alpha   90.00
_cell.angle_beta   90.00
_cell.angle_gamma   90.00
#
_symmetry.space_group_name_H-M   'P 1'
#
loop_
_entity.id
_entity.type
_entity.pdbx_description
1 polymer ?
#
loop_
_entity_poly.entity_id
_entity_poly.type
_entity_poly.pdbx_seq_one_letter_code
_entity_poly.pdbx_strand_id
1 'polypeptide(L)'
;MRQNTLMVCIESRLLRNSLFSRINLEGSYTWAGPFGETKDGLDYIGQTPEFSHAYFVLGYGGTGITFSVIAAKIITDLYLGRPNPDADIVRFDR
;
A
#
# COMPACT_ATOMS: atom_id res chain seq x y z
N MET A 1 -13.47 -4.18 -10.11
CA MET A 1 -12.55 -4.30 -8.96
C MET A 1 -13.34 -4.88 -7.79
N ARG A 2 -13.07 -6.10 -7.34
CA ARG A 2 -13.78 -6.74 -6.22
C ARG A 2 -13.00 -6.38 -4.95
N GLN A 3 -13.50 -5.44 -4.14
CA GLN A 3 -12.83 -5.04 -2.90
C GLN A 3 -13.09 -6.10 -1.82
N ASN A 4 -12.23 -7.12 -1.74
CA ASN A 4 -12.17 -8.00 -0.57
C ASN A 4 -11.43 -7.26 0.55
N THR A 5 -12.13 -6.38 1.25
CA THR A 5 -11.57 -5.65 2.39
C THR A 5 -11.40 -6.60 3.57
N LEU A 6 -10.18 -7.03 3.85
CA LEU A 6 -9.85 -7.74 5.08
C LEU A 6 -9.54 -6.71 6.17
N MET A 7 -10.23 -6.82 7.30
CA MET A 7 -9.88 -6.08 8.51
C MET A 7 -8.83 -6.89 9.27
N VAL A 8 -7.57 -6.43 9.22
CA VAL A 8 -6.47 -7.09 9.92
C VAL A 8 -6.31 -6.46 11.29
N CYS A 9 -6.50 -7.25 12.36
CA CYS A 9 -6.20 -6.84 13.73
C CYS A 9 -4.86 -7.47 14.14
N ILE A 10 -3.88 -6.66 14.50
CA ILE A 10 -2.59 -7.17 15.00
C ILE A 10 -2.78 -7.52 16.49
N GLU A 11 -3.04 -8.79 16.78
CA GLU A 11 -3.14 -9.27 18.15
C GLU A 11 -1.78 -9.71 18.70
N SER A 12 -1.37 -9.10 19.81
CA SER A 12 -0.14 -9.44 20.54
C SER A 12 -0.15 -10.85 21.15
N ARG A 13 -1.34 -11.46 21.31
CA ARG A 13 -1.51 -12.74 22.02
C ARG A 13 -0.89 -13.94 21.28
N LEU A 14 -1.03 -13.99 19.95
CA LEU A 14 -0.46 -15.07 19.15
C LEU A 14 1.07 -14.98 19.07
N LEU A 15 1.61 -13.77 18.95
CA LEU A 15 3.07 -13.52 18.87
C LEU A 15 3.81 -13.87 20.16
N ARG A 16 3.19 -13.61 21.32
CA ARG A 16 3.76 -13.89 22.64
C ARG A 16 4.08 -15.38 22.82
N ASN A 17 3.17 -16.26 22.43
CA ASN A 17 3.29 -17.69 22.71
C ASN A 17 4.18 -18.44 21.70
N SER A 18 4.25 -17.96 20.45
CA SER A 18 4.99 -18.64 19.39
C SER A 18 6.42 -18.10 19.19
N LEU A 19 6.60 -16.78 19.18
CA LEU A 19 7.88 -16.15 18.81
C LEU A 19 8.65 -15.58 20.00
N PHE A 20 7.95 -15.15 21.05
CA PHE A 20 8.57 -14.40 22.17
C PHE A 20 8.25 -14.99 23.54
N SER A 21 8.35 -16.32 23.68
CA SER A 21 7.96 -17.06 24.90
C SER A 21 8.71 -16.67 26.17
N ARG A 22 9.87 -16.01 26.06
CA ARG A 22 10.71 -15.56 27.19
C ARG A 22 10.49 -14.09 27.58
N ILE A 23 9.64 -13.35 26.85
CA ILE A 23 9.41 -11.92 27.08
C ILE A 23 7.95 -11.73 27.51
N ASN A 24 7.72 -11.03 28.63
CA ASN A 24 6.39 -10.68 29.08
C ASN A 24 5.83 -9.48 28.26
N LEU A 25 5.18 -9.77 27.12
CA LEU A 25 4.70 -8.76 26.16
C LEU A 25 3.24 -8.33 26.39
N GLU A 26 2.98 -7.36 27.25
CA GLU A 26 1.64 -6.74 27.38
C GLU A 26 1.38 -5.71 26.28
N GLY A 27 0.27 -5.85 25.54
CA GLY A 27 -0.06 -4.93 24.45
C GLY A 27 -0.64 -3.63 24.99
N SER A 28 0.01 -2.50 24.72
CA SER A 28 -0.49 -1.19 25.18
C SER A 28 -1.69 -0.70 24.38
N TYR A 29 -1.72 -1.01 23.07
CA TYR A 29 -2.79 -0.61 22.15
C TYR A 29 -2.98 -1.67 21.07
N THR A 30 -4.19 -1.73 20.52
CA THR A 30 -4.53 -2.52 19.32
C THR A 30 -5.06 -1.58 18.24
N TRP A 31 -4.79 -1.93 16.98
CA TRP A 31 -5.32 -1.22 15.83
C TRP A 31 -5.73 -2.21 14.76
N ALA A 32 -6.71 -1.82 13.97
CA ALA A 32 -7.11 -2.53 12.78
C ALA A 32 -7.34 -1.53 11.66
N GLY A 33 -7.08 -1.95 10.42
CA GLY A 33 -7.31 -1.14 9.24
C GLY A 33 -7.79 -2.01 8.08
N PRO A 34 -8.51 -1.41 7.13
CA PRO A 34 -8.85 -2.10 5.89
C PRO A 34 -7.58 -2.30 5.05
N PHE A 35 -7.40 -3.51 4.54
CA PHE A 35 -6.41 -3.79 3.50
C PHE A 35 -7.15 -4.06 2.18
N GLY A 36 -6.71 -3.36 1.13
CA GLY A 36 -7.06 -3.67 -0.25
C GLY A 36 -5.88 -4.34 -0.93
N GLU A 37 -6.15 -5.16 -1.94
CA GLU A 37 -5.13 -5.85 -2.73
C GLU A 37 -5.36 -5.59 -4.21
N THR A 38 -4.27 -5.56 -4.97
CA THR A 38 -4.28 -5.55 -6.43
C THR A 38 -4.13 -6.97 -6.96
N LYS A 39 -4.36 -7.16 -8.26
CA LYS A 39 -4.28 -8.49 -8.90
C LYS A 39 -2.90 -9.12 -8.79
N ASP A 40 -1.85 -8.31 -8.80
CA ASP A 40 -0.44 -8.73 -8.83
C ASP A 40 0.34 -8.34 -7.57
N GLY A 41 -0.32 -7.69 -6.59
CA GLY A 41 0.30 -7.22 -5.36
C GLY A 41 1.13 -5.93 -5.50
N LEU A 42 1.24 -5.37 -6.71
CA LEU A 42 1.92 -4.08 -6.95
C LEU A 42 0.95 -2.92 -6.78
N ASP A 43 1.47 -1.75 -6.40
CA ASP A 43 0.64 -0.56 -6.18
C ASP A 43 0.04 0.00 -7.48
N TYR A 44 -1.03 0.77 -7.37
CA TYR A 44 -1.56 1.58 -8.47
C TYR A 44 -1.17 3.04 -8.27
N ILE A 45 -0.29 3.53 -9.13
CA ILE A 45 0.25 4.89 -9.10
C ILE A 45 0.16 5.49 -10.50
N GLY A 46 -0.37 6.70 -10.59
CA GLY A 46 -0.45 7.46 -11.85
C GLY A 46 -1.84 7.98 -12.15
N GLN A 47 -2.15 8.15 -13.44
CA GLN A 47 -3.44 8.66 -13.92
C GLN A 47 -4.33 7.52 -14.41
N THR A 48 -5.63 7.80 -14.48
CA THR A 48 -6.62 6.91 -15.07
C THR A 48 -7.45 7.70 -16.08
N PRO A 49 -7.93 7.08 -17.19
CA PRO A 49 -8.69 7.79 -18.22
C PRO A 49 -9.94 8.52 -17.71
N GLU A 50 -10.54 8.03 -16.63
CA GLU A 50 -11.74 8.60 -16.01
C GLU A 50 -11.47 9.96 -15.35
N PHE A 51 -10.22 10.26 -14.98
CA PHE A 51 -9.85 11.49 -14.26
C PHE A 51 -8.55 12.08 -14.83
N SER A 52 -8.63 12.74 -15.99
CA SER A 52 -7.48 13.29 -16.74
C SER A 52 -6.62 14.32 -16.01
N HIS A 53 -7.15 14.95 -14.95
CA HIS A 53 -6.47 15.98 -14.16
C HIS A 53 -6.19 15.56 -12.72
N ALA A 54 -6.26 14.25 -12.44
CA ALA A 54 -5.95 13.69 -11.13
C ALA A 54 -4.82 12.66 -11.24
N TYR A 55 -4.08 12.55 -10.13
CA TYR A 55 -3.09 11.51 -9.92
C TYR A 55 -3.48 10.73 -8.67
N PHE A 56 -3.25 9.42 -8.70
CA PHE A 56 -3.60 8.51 -7.62
C PHE A 56 -2.36 7.77 -7.13
N VAL A 57 -2.34 7.50 -5.83
CA VAL A 57 -1.39 6.61 -5.15
C VAL A 57 -2.23 5.78 -4.19
N LEU A 58 -2.61 4.56 -4.59
CA LEU A 58 -3.63 3.78 -3.87
C LEU A 58 -3.07 2.91 -2.72
N GLY A 59 -1.75 2.75 -2.61
CA GLY A 59 -1.07 2.14 -1.47
C GLY A 59 -1.53 0.72 -1.12
N TYR A 60 -2.06 -0.03 -2.08
CA TYR A 60 -2.65 -1.34 -1.82
C TYR A 60 -1.60 -2.40 -1.44
N GLY A 61 -2.03 -3.46 -0.74
CA GLY A 61 -1.17 -4.56 -0.29
C GLY A 61 -0.32 -4.22 0.95
N GLY A 62 -0.60 -3.12 1.66
CA GLY A 62 0.14 -2.75 2.86
C GLY A 62 1.52 -2.16 2.61
N THR A 63 1.82 -1.83 1.36
CA THR A 63 3.15 -1.35 0.94
C THR A 63 3.24 0.17 0.80
N GLY A 64 2.13 0.89 1.00
CA GLY A 64 2.04 2.33 0.76
C GLY A 64 3.04 3.18 1.54
N ILE A 65 3.38 2.80 2.78
CA ILE A 65 4.44 3.51 3.55
C ILE A 65 5.80 3.32 2.87
N THR A 66 6.15 2.07 2.55
CA THR A 66 7.44 1.71 1.94
C THR A 66 7.63 2.39 0.58
N PHE A 67 6.60 2.44 -0.26
CA PHE A 67 6.69 3.01 -1.60
C PHE A 67 6.33 4.50 -1.69
N SER A 68 5.96 5.15 -0.59
CA SER A 68 5.51 6.55 -0.58
C SER A 68 6.46 7.52 -1.28
N VAL A 69 7.78 7.38 -1.08
CA VAL A 69 8.79 8.24 -1.71
C VAL A 69 8.92 7.97 -3.21
N ILE A 70 8.84 6.70 -3.61
CA ILE A 70 8.86 6.31 -5.03
C ILE A 70 7.61 6.84 -5.73
N ALA A 71 6.44 6.68 -5.11
CA ALA A 71 5.18 7.22 -5.60
C ALA A 71 5.23 8.74 -5.76
N ALA A 72 5.74 9.47 -4.76
CA ALA A 72 5.90 10.92 -4.84
C ALA A 72 6.78 11.35 -6.02
N LYS A 73 7.87 10.62 -6.27
CA LYS A 73 8.75 10.88 -7.41
C LYS A 73 8.06 10.62 -8.75
N ILE A 74 7.35 9.49 -8.87
CA ILE A 74 6.56 9.17 -10.06
C ILE A 74 5.53 10.27 -10.34
N ILE A 75 4.72 10.66 -9.34
CA ILE A 75 3.71 11.71 -9.51
C ILE A 75 4.36 13.04 -9.90
N THR A 76 5.50 13.40 -9.31
CA THR A 76 6.21 14.63 -9.66
C THR A 76 6.69 14.62 -11.11
N ASP A 77 7.29 13.52 -11.56
CA ASP A 77 7.76 13.40 -12.94
C ASP A 77 6.59 13.41 -13.93
N LEU A 78 5.51 12.68 -13.64
CA LEU A 78 4.30 12.69 -14.48
C LEU A 78 3.66 14.09 -14.57
N TYR A 79 3.59 14.82 -13.46
CA TYR A 79 3.07 16.20 -13.44
C TYR A 79 3.94 17.16 -14.26
N LEU A 80 5.26 16.99 -14.21
CA LEU A 80 6.22 17.79 -14.97
C LEU A 80 6.40 17.33 -16.43
N GLY A 81 5.70 16.28 -16.87
CA GLY A 81 5.82 15.71 -18.21
C GLY A 81 7.19 15.05 -18.47
N ARG A 82 7.83 14.52 -17.43
CA ARG A 82 9.13 13.85 -17.50
C ARG A 82 8.95 12.34 -17.60
N PRO A 83 9.76 11.63 -18.40
CA PRO A 83 9.75 10.18 -18.40
C PRO A 83 10.23 9.65 -17.04
N ASN A 84 9.54 8.63 -16.51
CA ASN A 84 9.92 7.95 -15.29
C ASN A 84 9.92 6.43 -15.54
N PRO A 85 11.05 5.73 -15.31
CA PRO A 85 11.17 4.30 -15.64
C PRO A 85 10.30 3.38 -14.77
N ASP A 86 9.90 3.85 -13.59
CA ASP A 86 9.11 3.05 -12.65
C ASP A 86 7.61 3.20 -12.91
N ALA A 87 7.18 4.25 -13.63
CA ALA A 87 5.76 4.55 -13.86
C ALA A 87 5.02 3.41 -14.59
N ASP A 88 5.66 2.77 -15.56
CA ASP A 88 5.06 1.69 -16.34
C ASP A 88 4.79 0.43 -15.51
N ILE A 89 5.55 0.22 -14.42
CA ILE A 89 5.44 -0.95 -13.54
C ILE A 89 4.17 -0.86 -12.67
N VAL A 90 3.72 0.36 -12.34
CA VAL A 90 2.67 0.61 -11.34
C VAL A 90 1.43 1.30 -11.91
N ARG A 91 1.37 1.55 -13.22
CA ARG A 91 0.21 2.16 -13.88
C ARG A 91 -1.07 1.33 -13.73
N PHE A 92 -2.21 1.99 -13.88
CA PHE A 92 -3.55 1.42 -13.68
C PHE A 92 -3.93 0.33 -14.69
N ASP A 93 -3.42 0.40 -15.92
CA ASP A 93 -3.80 -0.43 -17.07
C ASP A 93 -2.68 -1.40 -17.48
N ARG A 94 -1.88 -1.84 -16.52
CA ARG A 94 -0.86 -2.87 -16.70
C ARG A 94 -1.44 -4.29 -16.75
#